data_AF-A0A380EG37-F1
#
_entry.id   AF-A0A380EG37-F1
#
_cell.length_a   1.000
_cell.length_b   1.000
_cell.length_c   1.000
_cell.angle_alpha   90.00
_cell.angle_beta   90.00
_cell.angle_gamma   90.00
#
_symmetry.space_group_name_H-M   'P 1'
#
loop_
_entity.id
_entity.type
_entity.pdbx_description
1 polymer ?
#
loop_
_entity_poly.entity_id
_entity_poly.type
_entity_poly.pdbx_seq_one_letter_code
_entity_poly.pdbx_strand_id
1 'polypeptide(L)'
;MAHIIGWNGNLAVFILFGFYSVIGGWIVIYIGQVLWQLVIFQRINHLQEMNFEAVISNPWLTVLGQGIFIFATMIIVMLGVEKGLEKASKVMMPLLFVFLIVIVIKSLTLDGALEGVKFILQPRVSEITADGILFALGQSFFTLSLGTTGMITYASYASKDMTIKSSAISIVVMNIFVSVLAGLAIFPAYIVLAMNHKKGLDYYLKYCQWSLVKCI
;
A
#
# COMPACT_ATOMS: atom_id res chain seq x y z
N MET A 1 18.00 5.48 28.52
CA MET A 1 18.03 5.50 27.04
C MET A 1 16.97 4.57 26.43
N ALA A 2 16.87 3.30 26.84
CA ALA A 2 15.86 2.36 26.31
C ALA A 2 14.40 2.82 26.47
N HIS A 3 14.03 3.44 27.60
CA HIS A 3 12.66 3.92 27.82
C HIS A 3 12.24 5.06 26.88
N ILE A 4 13.16 5.96 26.50
CA ILE A 4 12.87 7.09 25.61
C ILE A 4 12.60 6.57 24.19
N ILE A 5 13.39 5.60 23.74
CA ILE A 5 13.22 4.95 22.44
C ILE A 5 11.87 4.21 22.38
N GLY A 6 11.51 3.49 23.45
CA GLY A 6 10.23 2.80 23.53
C GLY A 6 9.02 3.74 23.46
N TRP A 7 9.03 4.83 24.24
CA TRP A 7 7.94 5.81 24.22
C TRP A 7 7.80 6.51 22.87
N ASN A 8 8.91 6.95 22.27
CA ASN A 8 8.90 7.61 20.96
C ASN A 8 8.43 6.65 19.86
N GLY A 9 8.90 5.40 19.87
CA GLY A 9 8.47 4.41 18.89
C GLY A 9 7.00 4.03 19.02
N ASN A 10 6.46 3.94 20.23
CA ASN A 10 5.03 3.70 20.44
C ASN A 10 4.16 4.89 19.97
N LEU A 11 4.61 6.13 20.22
CA LEU A 11 3.94 7.31 19.68
C LEU A 11 3.94 7.30 18.15
N ALA A 12 5.05 6.92 17.53
CA ALA A 12 5.14 6.77 16.08
C ALA A 12 4.14 5.71 15.57
N VAL A 13 4.08 4.52 16.19
CA VAL A 13 3.09 3.48 15.81
C VAL A 13 1.66 3.97 15.98
N PHE A 14 1.36 4.73 17.04
CA PHE A 14 0.04 5.31 17.26
C PHE A 14 -0.36 6.29 16.14
N ILE A 15 0.55 7.20 15.76
CA ILE A 15 0.32 8.15 14.66
C ILE A 15 0.18 7.39 13.33
N LEU A 16 1.04 6.39 13.08
CA LEU A 16 0.97 5.54 11.90
C LEU A 16 -0.41 4.88 11.79
N PHE A 17 -0.86 4.22 12.86
CA PHE A 17 -2.16 3.58 12.88
C PHE A 17 -3.31 4.57 12.61
N GLY A 18 -3.20 5.81 13.09
CA GLY A 18 -4.17 6.87 12.85
C GLY A 18 -4.52 7.04 11.37
N PHE A 19 -3.54 7.33 10.50
CA PHE A 19 -3.83 7.51 9.07
C PHE A 19 -3.95 6.19 8.30
N TYR A 20 -3.25 5.12 8.70
CA TYR A 20 -3.41 3.80 8.06
C TYR A 20 -4.84 3.27 8.24
N SER A 21 -5.47 3.54 9.37
CA SER A 21 -6.87 3.13 9.62
C SER A 21 -7.87 3.84 8.70
N VAL A 22 -7.58 5.08 8.28
CA VAL A 22 -8.40 5.82 7.32
C VAL A 22 -8.30 5.18 5.93
N ILE A 23 -7.08 4.91 5.46
CA ILE A 23 -6.84 4.22 4.18
C ILE A 23 -7.48 2.83 4.19
N GLY A 24 -7.32 2.08 5.29
CA GLY A 24 -7.98 0.80 5.51
C GLY A 24 -9.51 0.91 5.45
N GLY A 25 -10.07 1.99 5.99
CA GLY A 25 -11.49 2.30 5.89
C GLY A 25 -11.97 2.50 4.46
N TRP A 26 -11.21 3.22 3.62
CA TRP A 26 -11.51 3.35 2.19
C TRP A 26 -11.53 1.97 1.52
N ILE A 27 -10.55 1.12 1.77
CA ILE A 27 -10.50 -0.24 1.20
C ILE A 27 -11.75 -1.04 1.59
N VAL A 28 -12.18 -0.98 2.85
CA VAL A 28 -13.40 -1.65 3.33
C VAL A 28 -14.64 -1.15 2.59
N ILE A 29 -14.76 0.16 2.38
CA ILE A 29 -15.88 0.77 1.65
C ILE A 29 -15.90 0.25 0.20
N TYR A 30 -14.76 0.24 -0.48
CA TYR A 30 -14.63 -0.24 -1.85
C TYR A 30 -14.99 -1.73 -1.98
N ILE A 31 -14.52 -2.57 -1.06
CA ILE A 31 -14.89 -3.99 -1.01
C ILE A 31 -16.41 -4.11 -0.86
N GLY A 32 -17.02 -3.35 0.05
CA GLY A 32 -18.47 -3.35 0.26
C GLY A 32 -19.25 -2.94 -0.99
N GLN A 33 -18.80 -1.90 -1.70
CA GLN A 33 -19.44 -1.45 -2.95
C GLN A 33 -19.36 -2.50 -4.05
N VAL A 34 -18.19 -3.12 -4.25
CA VAL A 34 -18.01 -4.19 -5.25
C VAL A 34 -18.89 -5.39 -4.92
N LEU A 35 -18.93 -5.82 -3.64
CA LEU A 35 -19.79 -6.92 -3.20
C LEU A 35 -21.28 -6.61 -3.41
N TRP A 36 -21.70 -5.38 -3.10
CA TRP A 36 -23.08 -4.94 -3.30
C TRP A 36 -23.51 -5.00 -4.78
N GLN A 37 -22.65 -4.53 -5.69
CA GLN A 37 -22.91 -4.59 -7.12
C GLN A 37 -23.01 -6.04 -7.64
N LEU A 38 -22.17 -6.94 -7.12
CA LEU A 38 -22.23 -8.37 -7.46
C LEU A 38 -23.56 -9.02 -7.04
N VAL A 39 -24.11 -8.65 -5.88
CA VAL A 39 -25.35 -9.24 -5.34
C VAL A 39 -26.59 -8.81 -6.13
N ILE A 40 -26.64 -7.57 -6.61
CA ILE A 40 -27.81 -7.03 -7.34
C ILE A 40 -27.81 -7.51 -8.81
N PHE A 41 -26.82 -8.31 -9.25
CA PHE A 41 -26.64 -8.73 -10.65
C PHE A 41 -26.68 -7.56 -11.65
N GLN A 42 -26.40 -6.33 -11.19
CA GLN A 42 -26.21 -5.22 -12.10
C GLN A 42 -24.93 -5.49 -12.88
N ARG A 43 -24.98 -5.20 -14.19
CA ARG A 43 -23.83 -5.40 -15.06
C ARG A 43 -22.67 -4.57 -14.48
N ILE A 44 -21.50 -5.21 -14.30
CA ILE A 44 -20.25 -4.66 -13.72
C ILE A 44 -19.74 -3.39 -14.45
N ASN A 45 -20.40 -3.00 -15.53
CA ASN A 45 -20.13 -1.79 -16.31
C ASN A 45 -20.14 -0.48 -15.49
N HIS A 46 -20.76 -0.45 -14.30
CA HIS A 46 -20.77 0.73 -13.41
C HIS A 46 -19.58 0.80 -12.44
N LEU A 47 -18.59 -0.11 -12.51
CA LEU A 47 -17.35 0.06 -11.74
C LEU A 47 -16.58 1.34 -12.12
N GLN A 48 -16.72 1.82 -13.37
CA GLN A 48 -16.15 3.09 -13.82
C GLN A 48 -16.80 4.32 -13.16
N GLU A 49 -17.96 4.17 -12.53
CA GLU A 49 -18.68 5.23 -11.82
C GLU A 49 -18.34 5.29 -10.32
N MET A 50 -17.50 4.38 -9.83
CA MET A 50 -16.99 4.45 -8.45
C MET A 50 -16.07 5.66 -8.28
N ASN A 51 -16.67 6.79 -7.92
CA ASN A 51 -15.97 8.04 -7.77
C ASN A 51 -15.20 8.08 -6.44
N PHE A 52 -13.88 7.91 -6.50
CA PHE A 52 -12.99 8.02 -5.34
C PHE A 52 -13.12 9.37 -4.63
N GLU A 53 -13.29 10.46 -5.38
CA GLU A 53 -13.48 11.78 -4.79
C GLU A 53 -14.75 11.85 -3.93
N ALA A 54 -15.83 11.16 -4.35
CA ALA A 54 -17.07 11.11 -3.58
C ALA A 54 -16.91 10.34 -2.25
N VAL A 55 -16.01 9.34 -2.20
CA VAL A 55 -15.73 8.58 -0.97
C VAL A 55 -14.91 9.42 0.00
N ILE A 56 -13.81 10.02 -0.45
CA ILE A 56 -12.90 10.79 0.42
C ILE A 56 -13.49 12.13 0.86
N SER A 57 -14.39 12.72 0.05
CA SER A 57 -15.06 13.98 0.40
C SER A 57 -16.23 13.82 1.36
N ASN A 58 -16.72 12.59 1.57
CA ASN A 58 -17.80 12.30 2.52
C ASN A 58 -17.23 11.90 3.89
N PRO A 59 -17.29 12.78 4.91
CA PRO A 59 -16.68 12.53 6.21
C PRO A 59 -17.37 11.38 6.95
N TRP A 60 -18.69 11.28 6.85
CA TRP A 60 -19.48 10.25 7.53
C TRP A 60 -19.15 8.86 7.01
N LEU A 61 -19.09 8.71 5.68
CA LEU A 61 -18.74 7.45 5.05
C LEU A 61 -17.31 7.04 5.41
N THR A 62 -16.36 7.97 5.34
CA THR A 62 -14.95 7.69 5.68
C THR A 62 -14.78 7.30 7.15
N VAL A 63 -15.41 8.01 8.09
CA VAL A 63 -15.35 7.68 9.52
C VAL A 63 -16.00 6.34 9.82
N LEU A 64 -17.12 6.01 9.15
CA LEU A 64 -17.76 4.70 9.29
C LEU A 64 -16.83 3.58 8.80
N GLY A 65 -16.23 3.73 7.62
CA GLY A 65 -15.26 2.76 7.08
C GLY A 65 -14.05 2.59 8.00
N GLN A 66 -13.50 3.69 8.50
CA GLN A 66 -12.40 3.67 9.48
C GLN A 66 -12.80 2.93 10.76
N GLY A 67 -14.00 3.19 11.29
CA GLY A 67 -14.51 2.50 12.48
C GLY A 67 -14.63 1.00 12.27
N ILE A 68 -15.15 0.56 11.12
CA ILE A 68 -15.24 -0.86 10.76
C ILE A 68 -13.84 -1.49 10.66
N PHE A 69 -12.89 -0.80 10.02
CA PHE A 69 -11.51 -1.28 9.88
C PHE A 69 -10.81 -1.43 11.25
N ILE A 70 -10.96 -0.43 12.13
CA ILE A 70 -10.41 -0.48 13.49
C ILE A 70 -11.05 -1.64 14.26
N PHE A 71 -12.36 -1.83 14.16
CA PHE A 71 -13.06 -2.92 14.83
C PHE A 71 -12.58 -4.29 14.34
N ALA A 72 -12.42 -4.47 13.03
CA ALA A 72 -11.88 -5.71 12.45
C ALA A 72 -10.44 -5.97 12.93
N THR A 73 -9.60 -4.92 12.97
CA THR A 73 -8.22 -5.01 13.47
C THR A 73 -8.20 -5.38 14.95
N MET A 74 -9.08 -4.79 15.76
CA MET A 74 -9.23 -5.09 17.18
C MET A 74 -9.55 -6.58 17.40
N ILE A 75 -10.48 -7.15 16.64
CA ILE A 75 -10.81 -8.59 16.73
C ILE A 75 -9.58 -9.45 16.49
N ILE A 76 -8.79 -9.17 15.44
CA ILE A 76 -7.59 -9.95 15.13
C ILE A 76 -6.55 -9.84 16.26
N VAL A 77 -6.36 -8.63 16.81
CA VAL A 77 -5.43 -8.40 17.93
C VAL A 77 -5.88 -9.11 19.21
N MET A 78 -7.19 -9.14 19.49
CA MET A 78 -7.75 -9.85 20.65
C MET A 78 -7.53 -11.36 20.60
N LEU A 79 -7.40 -11.95 19.40
CA LEU A 79 -7.04 -13.36 19.22
C LEU A 79 -5.56 -13.65 19.52
N GLY A 80 -4.74 -12.63 19.75
CA GLY A 80 -3.32 -12.74 20.07
C GLY A 80 -2.43 -12.99 18.85
N VAL A 81 -1.11 -13.08 19.09
CA VAL A 81 -0.09 -13.14 18.04
C VAL A 81 -0.16 -14.43 17.23
N GLU A 82 -0.11 -15.61 17.87
CA GLU A 82 -0.09 -16.89 17.16
C GLU A 82 -1.44 -17.23 16.50
N LYS A 83 -2.54 -17.07 17.24
CA LYS A 83 -3.88 -17.51 16.79
C LYS A 83 -4.59 -16.49 15.91
N GLY A 84 -4.31 -15.20 16.08
CA GLY A 84 -4.86 -14.12 15.28
C GLY A 84 -3.91 -13.69 14.17
N LEU A 85 -2.86 -12.98 14.58
CA LEU A 85 -1.99 -12.22 13.70
C LEU A 85 -1.22 -13.11 12.71
N GLU A 86 -0.55 -14.15 13.20
CA GLU A 86 0.25 -15.06 12.36
C GLU A 86 -0.62 -15.80 11.34
N LYS A 87 -1.79 -16.27 11.77
CA LYS A 87 -2.74 -16.96 10.88
C LYS A 87 -3.30 -16.02 9.81
N ALA A 88 -3.66 -14.79 10.19
CA ALA A 88 -4.10 -13.78 9.25
C ALA A 88 -3.00 -13.47 8.22
N SER A 89 -1.77 -13.22 8.67
CA SER A 89 -0.63 -12.93 7.78
C SER A 89 -0.30 -14.09 6.84
N LYS A 90 -0.38 -15.36 7.30
CA LYS A 90 -0.16 -16.55 6.46
C LYS A 90 -1.15 -16.68 5.30
N VAL A 91 -2.35 -16.13 5.43
CA VAL A 91 -3.37 -16.13 4.36
C VAL A 91 -3.29 -14.86 3.52
N MET A 92 -3.18 -13.70 4.17
CA MET A 92 -3.20 -12.39 3.51
C MET A 92 -1.98 -12.17 2.62
N MET A 93 -0.79 -12.63 3.03
CA MET A 93 0.44 -12.43 2.24
C MET A 93 0.41 -13.17 0.89
N PRO A 94 0.11 -14.49 0.82
CA PRO A 94 -0.06 -15.16 -0.47
C PRO A 94 -1.16 -14.54 -1.33
N LEU A 95 -2.28 -14.16 -0.71
CA LEU A 95 -3.40 -13.56 -1.42
C LEU A 95 -3.02 -12.21 -2.07
N LEU A 96 -2.28 -11.37 -1.35
CA LEU A 96 -1.72 -10.13 -1.87
C LEU A 96 -0.86 -10.39 -3.11
N PHE A 97 0.05 -11.36 -3.05
CA PHE A 97 0.91 -11.69 -4.19
C PHE A 97 0.13 -12.17 -5.40
N VAL A 98 -0.88 -13.03 -5.21
CA VAL A 98 -1.74 -13.52 -6.29
C VAL A 98 -2.47 -12.34 -6.96
N PHE A 99 -3.12 -11.48 -6.18
CA PHE A 99 -3.81 -10.31 -6.74
C PHE A 99 -2.84 -9.35 -7.43
N LEU A 100 -1.67 -9.11 -6.85
CA LEU A 100 -0.68 -8.22 -7.43
C LEU A 100 -0.19 -8.73 -8.79
N ILE A 101 0.10 -10.04 -8.91
CA ILE A 101 0.50 -10.65 -10.19
C ILE A 101 -0.61 -10.52 -11.23
N VAL A 102 -1.87 -10.80 -10.86
CA VAL A 102 -3.02 -10.66 -11.77
C VAL A 102 -3.15 -9.23 -12.28
N ILE A 103 -3.02 -8.24 -11.40
CA ILE A 103 -3.10 -6.82 -11.78
C ILE A 103 -1.92 -6.44 -12.68
N VAL A 104 -0.70 -6.88 -12.38
CA VAL A 104 0.48 -6.62 -13.23
C VAL A 104 0.25 -7.17 -14.64
N ILE A 105 -0.18 -8.43 -14.78
CA ILE A 105 -0.47 -9.02 -16.08
C ILE A 105 -1.54 -8.19 -16.82
N LYS A 106 -2.61 -7.79 -16.12
CA LYS A 106 -3.66 -6.99 -16.73
C LYS A 106 -3.17 -5.59 -17.13
N SER A 107 -2.33 -4.96 -16.32
CA SER A 107 -1.76 -3.64 -16.56
C SER A 107 -0.83 -3.64 -17.77
N LEU A 108 0.01 -4.68 -17.91
CA LEU A 108 0.95 -4.84 -19.02
C LEU A 108 0.30 -5.23 -20.35
N THR A 109 -0.91 -5.78 -20.32
CA THR A 109 -1.68 -6.15 -21.54
C THR A 109 -2.50 -4.99 -22.11
N LEU A 110 -2.45 -3.80 -21.51
CA LEU A 110 -3.10 -2.61 -22.04
C LEU A 110 -2.31 -2.02 -23.21
N ASP A 111 -3.02 -1.52 -24.22
CA ASP A 111 -2.42 -0.84 -25.36
C ASP A 111 -1.74 0.46 -24.90
N GLY A 112 -0.42 0.56 -25.09
CA GLY A 112 0.38 1.70 -24.62
C GLY A 112 1.05 1.51 -23.24
N ALA A 113 0.84 0.36 -22.58
CA ALA A 113 1.43 0.05 -21.28
C ALA A 113 2.98 0.15 -21.26
N LEU A 114 3.63 -0.11 -22.41
CA LEU A 114 5.08 -0.06 -22.54
C LEU A 114 5.66 1.30 -22.16
N GLU A 115 4.95 2.41 -22.41
CA GLU A 115 5.42 3.74 -22.01
C GLU A 115 5.44 3.90 -20.49
N GLY A 116 4.51 3.29 -19.76
CA GLY A 116 4.56 3.28 -18.29
C GLY A 116 5.63 2.37 -17.71
N VAL A 117 5.95 1.27 -18.40
CA VAL A 117 7.11 0.43 -18.04
C VAL A 117 8.42 1.19 -18.25
N LYS A 118 8.56 1.90 -19.38
CA LYS A 118 9.73 2.75 -19.63
C LYS A 118 9.87 3.82 -18.57
N PHE A 119 8.76 4.45 -18.15
CA PHE A 119 8.79 5.50 -17.14
C PHE A 119 9.44 5.07 -15.81
N ILE A 120 9.15 3.85 -15.32
CA ILE A 120 9.69 3.32 -14.07
C ILE A 120 11.10 2.74 -14.22
N LEU A 121 11.43 2.14 -15.37
CA LEU A 121 12.71 1.45 -15.58
C LEU A 121 13.81 2.36 -16.16
N GLN A 122 13.47 3.48 -16.76
CA GLN A 122 14.45 4.38 -17.37
C GLN A 122 15.20 5.18 -16.29
N PRO A 123 16.52 4.96 -16.12
CA PRO A 123 17.29 5.66 -15.10
C PRO A 123 17.50 7.12 -15.50
N ARG A 124 17.08 8.06 -14.65
CA ARG A 124 17.25 9.50 -14.85
C ARG A 124 18.27 10.05 -13.86
N VAL A 125 19.55 9.76 -14.12
CA VAL A 125 20.67 10.14 -13.23
C VAL A 125 20.80 11.67 -13.12
N SER A 126 20.43 12.40 -14.16
CA SER A 126 20.40 13.87 -14.18
C SER A 126 19.34 14.48 -13.25
N GLU A 127 18.37 13.70 -12.77
CA GLU A 127 17.30 14.15 -11.88
C GLU A 127 17.58 13.82 -10.39
N ILE A 128 18.72 13.21 -10.09
CA ILE A 128 19.10 12.89 -8.72
C ILE A 128 19.49 14.19 -8.00
N THR A 129 18.69 14.54 -6.99
CA THR A 129 18.91 15.72 -6.14
C THR A 129 19.12 15.28 -4.69
N ALA A 130 19.74 16.14 -3.87
CA ALA A 130 19.92 15.88 -2.44
C ALA A 130 18.58 15.68 -1.72
N ASP A 131 17.58 16.52 -2.06
CA ASP A 131 16.22 16.40 -1.53
C ASP A 131 15.56 15.10 -1.97
N GLY A 132 15.76 14.68 -3.22
CA GLY A 132 15.27 13.40 -3.73
C GLY A 132 15.87 12.19 -3.00
N ILE A 133 17.16 12.23 -2.67
CA ILE A 133 17.82 11.20 -1.86
C ILE A 133 17.23 11.17 -0.44
N LEU A 134 17.05 12.33 0.18
CA LEU A 134 16.48 12.42 1.53
C LEU A 134 15.04 11.89 1.58
N PHE A 135 14.23 12.20 0.56
CA PHE A 135 12.88 11.66 0.42
C PHE A 135 12.89 10.15 0.22
N ALA A 136 13.76 9.62 -0.64
CA ALA A 136 13.89 8.19 -0.88
C ALA A 136 14.34 7.42 0.38
N LEU A 137 15.26 8.00 1.16
CA LEU A 137 15.64 7.46 2.47
C LEU A 137 14.44 7.45 3.41
N GLY A 138 13.72 8.57 3.53
CA GLY A 138 12.51 8.65 4.36
C GLY A 138 11.46 7.60 3.99
N GLN A 139 11.20 7.40 2.70
CA GLN A 139 10.32 6.34 2.20
C GLN A 139 10.82 4.94 2.53
N SER A 140 12.14 4.72 2.46
CA SER A 140 12.76 3.44 2.81
C SER A 140 12.60 3.10 4.30
N PHE A 141 12.77 4.08 5.19
CA PHE A 141 12.50 3.92 6.63
C PHE A 141 11.00 3.67 6.90
N PHE A 142 10.14 4.41 6.21
CA PHE A 142 8.68 4.29 6.35
C PHE A 142 8.16 2.91 5.93
N THR A 143 8.54 2.44 4.74
CA THR A 143 8.06 1.15 4.20
C THR A 143 8.53 -0.04 5.05
N LEU A 144 9.76 0.01 5.56
CA LEU A 144 10.29 -1.01 6.47
C LEU A 144 9.83 -0.81 7.92
N SER A 145 9.05 0.24 8.22
CA SER A 145 8.64 0.60 9.59
C SER A 145 9.82 0.71 10.56
N LEU A 146 11.00 1.10 10.07
CA LEU A 146 12.23 1.24 10.85
C LEU A 146 12.14 2.47 11.75
N GLY A 147 12.61 2.35 13.00
CA GLY A 147 12.49 3.40 14.02
C GLY A 147 11.18 3.37 14.82
N THR A 148 10.29 2.43 14.51
CA THR A 148 9.09 2.14 15.31
C THR A 148 9.34 0.94 16.24
N THR A 149 8.46 0.73 17.23
CA THR A 149 8.52 -0.43 18.12
C THR A 149 7.97 -1.72 17.49
N GLY A 150 7.32 -1.66 16.31
CA GLY A 150 6.62 -2.79 15.71
C GLY A 150 7.52 -4.00 15.44
N MET A 151 8.65 -3.81 14.77
CA MET A 151 9.60 -4.92 14.51
C MET A 151 10.24 -5.46 15.80
N ILE A 152 10.45 -4.61 16.81
CA ILE A 152 10.99 -5.03 18.11
C ILE A 152 9.98 -5.94 18.82
N THR A 153 8.69 -5.57 18.78
CA THR A 153 7.61 -6.40 19.32
C THR A 153 7.54 -7.74 18.60
N TYR A 154 7.56 -7.79 17.27
CA TYR A 154 7.57 -9.05 16.53
C TYR A 154 8.80 -9.92 16.83
N ALA A 155 9.99 -9.32 16.91
CA ALA A 155 11.22 -10.03 17.23
C ALA A 155 11.19 -10.65 18.64
N SER A 156 10.45 -10.06 19.59
CA SER A 156 10.30 -10.62 20.95
C SER A 156 9.50 -11.93 21.00
N TYR A 157 8.71 -12.22 19.95
CA TYR A 157 7.96 -13.46 19.81
C TYR A 157 8.66 -14.48 18.88
N ALA A 158 9.80 -14.12 18.27
CA ALA A 158 10.54 -15.04 17.40
C ALA A 158 11.20 -16.17 18.21
N SER A 159 11.29 -17.36 17.62
CA SER A 159 12.00 -18.49 18.23
C SER A 159 13.50 -18.17 18.36
N LYS A 160 14.14 -18.71 19.41
CA LYS A 160 15.57 -18.51 19.66
C LYS A 160 16.47 -19.06 18.55
N ASP A 161 15.96 -20.01 17.76
CA ASP A 161 16.66 -20.64 16.65
C ASP A 161 16.58 -19.81 15.35
N MET A 162 15.74 -18.76 15.32
CA MET A 162 15.58 -17.92 14.15
C MET A 162 16.83 -17.06 13.91
N THR A 163 17.39 -17.17 12.71
CA THR A 163 18.53 -16.31 12.34
C THR A 163 18.06 -14.93 11.91
N ILE A 164 18.13 -13.97 12.84
CA ILE A 164 17.69 -12.58 12.63
C ILE A 164 18.29 -11.95 11.37
N LYS A 165 19.57 -12.21 11.07
CA LYS A 165 20.23 -11.69 9.85
C LYS A 165 19.55 -12.18 8.57
N SER A 166 19.24 -13.47 8.48
CA SER A 166 18.60 -14.05 7.29
C SER A 166 17.19 -13.52 7.12
N SER A 167 16.43 -13.43 8.21
CA SER A 167 15.08 -12.85 8.22
C SER A 167 15.09 -11.39 7.79
N ALA A 168 16.02 -10.58 8.29
CA ALA A 168 16.15 -9.17 7.92
C ALA A 168 16.43 -8.99 6.41
N ILE A 169 17.36 -9.78 5.85
CA ILE A 169 17.66 -9.75 4.42
C ILE A 169 16.42 -10.16 3.60
N SER A 170 15.72 -11.21 4.02
CA SER A 170 14.51 -11.68 3.34
C SER A 170 13.40 -10.61 3.34
N ILE A 171 13.18 -9.91 4.46
CA ILE A 171 12.20 -8.82 4.57
C ILE A 171 12.56 -7.69 3.58
N VAL A 172 13.83 -7.28 3.54
CA VAL A 172 14.28 -6.19 2.64
C VAL A 172 14.10 -6.58 1.17
N VAL A 173 14.53 -7.78 0.79
CA VAL A 173 14.40 -8.27 -0.60
C VAL A 173 12.93 -8.38 -1.01
N MET A 174 12.09 -8.96 -0.14
CA MET A 174 10.65 -9.05 -0.40
C MET A 174 9.99 -7.67 -0.50
N ASN A 175 10.39 -6.71 0.33
CA ASN A 175 9.88 -5.35 0.28
C ASN A 175 10.22 -4.67 -1.06
N ILE A 176 11.46 -4.80 -1.53
CA ILE A 176 11.88 -4.26 -2.84
C ILE A 176 11.08 -4.94 -3.95
N PHE A 177 10.93 -6.26 -3.90
CA PHE A 177 10.20 -7.04 -4.90
C PHE A 177 8.74 -6.60 -5.00
N VAL A 178 8.03 -6.50 -3.87
CA VAL A 178 6.63 -6.02 -3.83
C VAL A 178 6.53 -4.57 -4.32
N SER A 179 7.48 -3.71 -3.96
CA SER A 179 7.50 -2.31 -4.40
C SER A 179 7.63 -2.19 -5.92
N VAL A 180 8.49 -3.00 -6.55
CA VAL A 180 8.65 -3.04 -8.01
C VAL A 180 7.37 -3.58 -8.67
N LEU A 181 6.79 -4.66 -8.15
CA LEU A 181 5.54 -5.21 -8.67
C LEU A 181 4.37 -4.22 -8.57
N ALA A 182 4.25 -3.51 -7.45
CA ALA A 182 3.25 -2.46 -7.27
C ALA A 182 3.45 -1.31 -8.27
N GLY A 183 4.70 -0.91 -8.53
CA GLY A 183 5.00 0.05 -9.59
C GLY A 183 4.54 -0.44 -10.97
N LEU A 184 4.83 -1.69 -11.33
CA LEU A 184 4.39 -2.29 -12.59
C LEU A 184 2.87 -2.50 -12.67
N ALA A 185 2.18 -2.62 -11.54
CA ALA A 185 0.72 -2.69 -11.50
C ALA A 185 0.10 -1.32 -11.80
N ILE A 186 0.64 -0.25 -11.19
CA ILE A 186 0.04 1.09 -11.20
C ILE A 186 0.43 1.90 -12.44
N PHE A 187 1.73 2.07 -12.72
CA PHE A 187 2.20 3.04 -13.71
C PHE A 187 1.76 2.77 -15.16
N PRO A 188 1.79 1.52 -15.68
CA PRO A 188 1.32 1.24 -17.04
C PRO A 188 -0.17 1.55 -17.21
N ALA A 189 -1.02 1.09 -16.29
CA ALA A 189 -2.45 1.38 -16.30
C ALA A 189 -2.75 2.88 -16.20
N TYR A 190 -2.04 3.60 -15.32
CA TYR A 190 -2.21 5.03 -15.15
C TYR A 190 -1.87 5.83 -16.41
N ILE A 191 -0.76 5.50 -17.08
CA ILE A 191 -0.33 6.20 -18.30
C ILE A 191 -1.28 5.94 -19.46
N VAL A 192 -1.77 4.71 -19.62
CA VAL A 192 -2.79 4.40 -20.63
C VAL A 192 -4.07 5.22 -20.38
N LEU A 193 -4.52 5.30 -19.12
CA LEU A 193 -5.66 6.13 -18.74
C LEU A 193 -5.40 7.61 -19.06
N ALA A 194 -4.24 8.14 -18.69
CA ALA A 194 -3.85 9.53 -18.96
C ALA A 194 -3.85 9.86 -20.47
N MET A 195 -3.32 8.97 -21.31
CA MET A 195 -3.30 9.14 -22.77
C MET A 195 -4.71 9.22 -23.35
N ASN A 196 -5.66 8.44 -22.82
CA ASN A 196 -7.06 8.48 -23.25
C ASN A 196 -7.77 9.80 -22.89
N HIS A 197 -7.36 10.48 -21.81
CA HIS A 197 -7.94 11.75 -21.36
C HIS A 197 -7.36 13.01 -22.03
N LYS A 198 -6.50 12.87 -23.07
CA LYS A 198 -5.92 13.98 -23.89
C LYS A 198 -5.17 15.09 -23.12
N LYS A 199 -4.90 14.93 -21.82
CA LYS A 199 -3.94 15.77 -21.09
C LYS A 199 -2.54 15.18 -21.29
N GLY A 200 -1.56 16.02 -21.65
CA GLY A 200 -0.22 15.56 -22.04
C GLY A 200 0.49 14.73 -20.98
N LEU A 201 1.30 13.76 -21.42
CA LEU A 201 2.00 12.79 -20.57
C LEU A 201 2.83 13.48 -19.47
N ASP A 202 3.55 14.56 -19.80
CA ASP A 202 4.36 15.34 -18.85
C ASP A 202 3.58 15.95 -17.68
N TYR A 203 2.31 16.30 -17.88
CA TYR A 203 1.46 16.85 -16.81
C TYR A 203 1.18 15.77 -15.75
N TYR A 204 0.88 14.55 -16.19
CA TYR A 204 0.58 13.43 -15.30
C TYR A 204 1.83 12.86 -14.63
N LEU A 205 2.97 12.84 -15.33
CA LEU A 205 4.25 12.41 -14.75
C LEU A 205 4.69 13.34 -13.60
N LYS A 206 4.55 14.67 -13.77
CA LYS A 206 4.80 15.63 -12.68
C LYS A 206 3.80 15.51 -11.52
N TYR A 207 2.52 15.24 -11.80
CA TYR A 207 1.49 15.09 -10.77
C TYR A 207 1.66 13.83 -9.93
N CYS A 208 2.01 12.70 -10.56
CA CYS A 208 2.27 11.44 -9.87
C CYS A 208 3.52 11.50 -8.99
N GLN A 209 4.56 12.22 -9.43
CA GLN A 209 5.83 12.36 -8.70
C GLN A 209 5.70 13.16 -7.39
N TRP A 210 4.72 14.07 -7.29
CA TRP A 210 4.51 14.91 -6.10
C TRP A 210 3.34 14.46 -5.20
N SER A 211 2.51 13.52 -5.66
CA SER A 211 1.36 13.04 -4.89
C SER A 211 1.13 11.55 -5.13
N LEU A 212 1.90 10.72 -4.42
CA LEU A 212 1.74 9.25 -4.38
C LEU A 212 0.28 8.83 -4.10
N VAL A 213 -0.45 9.62 -3.31
CA VAL A 213 -1.87 9.38 -2.97
C VAL A 213 -2.82 9.63 -4.15
N LYS A 214 -2.44 10.47 -5.12
CA LYS A 214 -3.25 10.74 -6.33
C LYS A 214 -2.91 9.82 -7.50
N CYS A 215 -1.86 9.01 -7.35
CA CYS A 215 -1.42 8.06 -8.36
C CYS A 215 -1.88 6.62 -8.06
N ILE A 216 -2.32 6.37 -6.83
CA ILE A 216 -3.12 5.20 -6.41
C ILE A 216 -4.59 5.53 -6.65
#